data_AF-A0A425AFN6-F1
#
_entry.id   AF-A0A425AFN6-F1
#
_cell.length_a   1.000
_cell.length_b   1.000
_cell.length_c   1.000
_cell.angle_alpha   90.00
_cell.angle_beta   90.00
_cell.angle_gamma   90.00
#
_symmetry.space_group_name_H-M   'P 1'
#
loop_
_entity.id
_entity.type
_entity.pdbx_description
1 polymer ?
#
loop_
_entity_poly.entity_id
_entity_poly.type
_entity_poly.pdbx_seq_one_letter_code
_entity_poly.pdbx_strand_id
1 'polypeptide(L)' 'MTMQVFLTIPGYDVEAEIEKFVWMDAVIWQMPSWWMHEPWTVKKYIDEVLTAGHGKLYQSDGRHSVNPTEGYGTG' A
#
# COMPACT_ATOMS: atom_id res chain seq x y z
N MET A 1 -16.59 -10.74 1.65
CA MET A 1 -15.20 -11.16 1.41
C MET A 1 -14.87 -10.90 -0.04
N THR A 2 -14.58 -9.63 -0.32
CA THR A 2 -14.08 -9.14 -1.60
C THR A 2 -12.56 -9.28 -1.58
N MET A 3 -12.02 -10.12 -2.46
CA MET A 3 -10.60 -10.41 -2.55
C MET A 3 -10.10 -10.11 -3.96
N GLN A 4 -8.96 -9.45 -4.06
CA GLN A 4 -8.29 -9.18 -5.33
C GLN A 4 -6.87 -9.76 -5.31
N VAL A 5 -6.52 -10.42 -6.41
CA VAL A 5 -5.17 -10.91 -6.67
C VAL A 5 -4.50 -9.95 -7.65
N PHE A 6 -3.31 -9.46 -7.30
CA PHE A 6 -2.45 -8.70 -8.21
C PHE A 6 -1.43 -9.62 -8.85
N LEU A 7 -1.43 -9.70 -10.17
CA LEU A 7 -0.48 -10.45 -10.98
C LEU A 7 0.11 -9.50 -12.03
N THR A 8 1.34 -9.01 -11.80
CA THR A 8 2.16 -8.21 -12.73
C THR A 8 1.43 -7.03 -13.38
N ILE A 9 1.75 -5.80 -12.98
CA ILE A 9 0.94 -4.62 -13.29
C ILE A 9 1.55 -3.78 -14.44
N PRO A 10 1.17 -4.00 -15.72
CA PRO A 10 1.41 -3.02 -16.77
C PRO A 10 0.27 -2.00 -16.81
N GLY A 11 0.57 -0.74 -16.45
CA GLY A 11 -0.37 0.38 -16.57
C GLY A 11 -1.53 0.33 -15.58
N TYR A 12 -1.34 0.95 -14.41
CA TYR A 12 -2.37 1.15 -13.41
C TYR A 12 -2.71 2.64 -13.27
N ASP A 13 -3.94 2.93 -12.89
CA ASP A 13 -4.38 4.28 -12.51
C ASP A 13 -4.37 4.40 -10.99
N VAL A 14 -3.63 5.37 -10.46
CA VAL A 14 -3.37 5.47 -9.02
C VAL A 14 -4.65 5.67 -8.20
N GLU A 15 -5.59 6.50 -8.66
CA GLU A 15 -6.85 6.75 -7.94
C GLU A 15 -7.77 5.53 -7.95
N ALA A 16 -7.90 4.85 -9.10
CA ALA A 16 -8.69 3.62 -9.20
C ALA A 16 -8.14 2.50 -8.29
N GLU A 17 -6.82 2.45 -8.10
CA GLU A 17 -6.19 1.49 -7.20
C GLU A 17 -6.41 1.86 -5.72
N ILE A 18 -6.42 3.14 -5.36
CA ILE A 18 -6.77 3.57 -4.00
C ILE A 18 -8.22 3.16 -3.65
N GLU A 19 -9.18 3.38 -4.55
CA GLU A 19 -10.58 2.98 -4.33
C GLU A 19 -10.74 1.47 -4.17
N LYS A 20 -9.99 0.71 -4.97
CA LYS A 20 -9.87 -0.74 -4.85
C LYS A 20 -9.34 -1.15 -3.49
N PHE A 21 -8.28 -0.52 -3.00
CA PHE A 21 -7.74 -0.78 -1.66
C PHE A 21 -8.75 -0.49 -0.54
N VAL A 22 -9.59 0.54 -0.69
CA VAL A 22 -10.67 0.83 0.27
C VAL A 22 -11.80 -0.21 0.21
N TRP A 23 -12.08 -0.75 -0.98
CA TRP A 23 -13.18 -1.71 -1.20
C TRP A 23 -12.85 -3.16 -0.82
N MET A 24 -11.56 -3.51 -0.78
CA MET A 24 -11.12 -4.89 -0.53
C MET A 24 -11.08 -5.22 0.95
N ASP A 25 -11.62 -6.38 1.33
CA ASP A 25 -11.48 -6.93 2.68
C ASP A 25 -10.07 -7.53 2.90
N ALA A 26 -9.45 -8.03 1.83
CA ALA A 26 -8.11 -8.64 1.85
C ALA A 26 -7.39 -8.50 0.51
N VAL A 27 -6.06 -8.34 0.58
CA VAL A 27 -5.18 -8.17 -0.60
C VAL A 27 -4.17 -9.31 -0.66
N ILE A 28 -4.05 -9.97 -1.82
CA ILE A 28 -3.05 -11.02 -2.07
C ILE A 28 -1.97 -10.50 -3.03
N TRP A 29 -0.72 -10.53 -2.55
CA TRP A 29 0.47 -10.15 -3.32
C TRP A 29 1.11 -11.36 -3.98
N GLN A 30 0.80 -11.62 -5.25
CA GLN A 30 1.41 -12.69 -6.03
C GLN A 30 2.54 -12.11 -6.91
N MET A 31 3.78 -12.27 -6.47
CA MET A 31 4.96 -11.75 -7.18
C MET A 31 6.16 -12.70 -7.08
N PRO A 32 7.02 -12.75 -8.12
CA PRO A 32 8.27 -13.51 -8.04
C PRO A 32 9.24 -12.82 -7.09
N SER A 33 9.98 -13.60 -6.29
CA SER A 33 11.05 -13.06 -5.46
C SER A 33 12.22 -12.60 -6.34
N TRP A 34 12.63 -11.34 -6.18
CA TRP A 34 13.76 -10.76 -6.90
C TRP A 34 14.70 -10.11 -5.88
N TRP A 35 15.91 -10.64 -5.72
CA TRP A 35 16.90 -10.17 -4.75
C TRP A 35 16.37 -10.08 -3.31
N MET A 36 15.82 -11.19 -2.81
CA MET A 36 15.27 -11.31 -1.44
C MET A 36 14.02 -10.44 -1.17
N HIS A 37 13.47 -9.76 -2.18
CA HIS A 37 12.34 -8.85 -2.00
C HIS A 37 11.41 -8.85 -3.22
N GLU A 38 10.45 -7.94 -3.25
CA GLU A 38 9.64 -7.72 -4.45
C GLU A 38 10.44 -7.14 -5.64
N PRO A 39 9.98 -7.38 -6.87
CA PRO A 39 10.42 -6.65 -8.04
C PRO A 39 10.29 -5.13 -7.86
N TRP A 40 11.22 -4.36 -8.44
CA TRP A 40 11.19 -2.89 -8.40
C TRP A 40 9.86 -2.30 -8.90
N THR A 41 9.19 -2.97 -9.85
CA THR A 41 7.88 -2.56 -10.38
C THR A 41 6.79 -2.62 -9.33
N VAL A 42 6.83 -3.62 -8.43
CA VAL A 42 5.87 -3.74 -7.33
C VAL A 42 6.17 -2.71 -6.26
N LYS A 43 7.45 -2.46 -5.95
CA LYS A 43 7.81 -1.42 -4.99
C LYS A 43 7.37 -0.03 -5.48
N LYS A 44 7.54 0.26 -6.78
CA LYS A 44 7.04 1.49 -7.41
C LYS A 44 5.53 1.63 -7.26
N TYR A 45 4.77 0.55 -7.49
CA TYR A 45 3.32 0.56 -7.31
C TYR A 45 2.92 0.89 -5.86
N ILE A 46 3.55 0.22 -4.89
CA ILE A 46 3.32 0.48 -3.46
C ILE A 46 3.61 1.95 -3.13
N ASP A 47 4.74 2.48 -3.61
CA ASP A 47 5.15 3.85 -3.35
C ASP A 47 4.18 4.87 -3.96
N GLU A 48 3.72 4.68 -5.19
CA GLU A 48 2.80 5.61 -5.85
C GLU A 48 1.38 5.54 -5.25
N VAL A 49 0.84 4.33 -5.05
CA VAL A 49 -0.54 4.12 -4.58
C VAL A 49 -0.68 4.43 -3.10
N LEU A 50 0.24 3.96 -2.24
CA LEU A 50 0.14 4.26 -0.82
C LEU A 50 0.39 5.74 -0.55
N THR A 51 1.41 6.36 -1.16
CA THR A 51 1.70 7.79 -0.94
C THR A 51 0.54 8.68 -1.39
N ALA A 52 -0.07 8.39 -2.55
CA ALA A 52 -1.24 9.12 -3.02
C ALA A 52 -2.50 8.81 -2.17
N GLY A 53 -2.54 7.65 -1.51
CA GLY A 53 -3.59 7.25 -0.59
C GLY A 53 -3.59 7.99 0.75
N HIS A 54 -2.68 8.95 0.99
CA HIS A 54 -2.70 9.75 2.22
C HIS A 54 -4.07 10.44 2.41
N GLY A 55 -4.66 10.27 3.59
CA GLY A 55 -6.00 10.77 3.93
C GLY A 55 -7.16 9.81 3.61
N LYS A 56 -6.94 8.79 2.77
CA LYS A 56 -7.92 7.71 2.50
C LYS A 56 -7.48 6.36 3.09
N LEU A 57 -6.20 5.98 2.92
CA LEU A 57 -5.62 4.71 3.35
C LEU A 57 -4.90 4.80 4.70
N TYR A 58 -4.23 5.93 4.98
CA TYR A 58 -3.60 6.22 6.26
C TYR A 58 -3.67 7.74 6.53
N GLN A 59 -3.67 8.14 7.80
CA GLN A 59 -3.74 9.56 8.20
C GLN A 59 -2.37 10.10 8.62
N SER A 60 -1.58 9.29 9.32
CA SER A 60 -0.24 9.65 9.79
C SER A 60 0.60 8.41 10.05
N ASP A 61 1.82 8.58 10.54
CA ASP A 61 2.60 7.45 11.04
C ASP A 61 2.18 7.00 12.46
N GLY A 62 1.21 7.69 13.09
CA GLY A 62 0.70 7.40 14.43
C GLY A 62 1.55 7.95 15.58
N ARG A 63 2.68 8.61 15.31
CA ARG A 63 3.50 9.23 16.35
C ARG A 63 2.94 10.59 16.73
N HIS A 64 3.12 10.96 18.00
CA HIS A 64 2.79 12.28 18.50
C HIS A 64 4.05 13.05 18.86
N SER A 65 4.08 14.36 18.57
CA SER A 65 5.21 15.23 18.89
C SER A 65 5.54 15.26 20.39
N VAL A 66 4.56 14.97 21.24
CA VAL A 66 4.72 14.85 22.70
C VAL A 66 5.45 13.57 23.11
N ASN A 67 5.24 12.45 22.40
CA ASN A 67 5.91 11.16 22.65
C ASN A 67 6.47 10.61 21.33
N PRO A 68 7.61 11.14 20.84
CA PRO A 68 8.10 10.89 19.48
C PRO A 68 8.62 9.48 19.23
N THR A 69 8.86 8.69 20.28
CA THR A 69 9.35 7.30 20.19
C THR A 69 8.23 6.26 20.19
N GLU A 70 6.97 6.68 20.43
CA GLU A 70 5.82 5.78 20.59
C GLU A 70 4.82 5.99 19.45
N GLY A 71 4.12 4.91 19.06
CA GLY A 71 2.97 4.99 18.15
C GLY A 71 3.26 4.80 16.65
N TYR A 72 4.52 4.54 16.24
CA TYR A 72 4.84 4.29 14.83
C TYR A 72 4.04 3.09 14.27
N GLY A 73 3.33 3.31 13.16
CA GLY A 73 2.49 2.31 12.48
C GLY A 73 1.05 2.22 12.97
N THR A 74 0.59 3.17 13.81
CA THR A 74 -0.79 3.17 14.36
C THR A 74 -1.74 4.18 13.71
N GLY A 75 -1.25 4.98 12.75
CA GLY A 75 -1.98 6.11 12.15
C GLY A 75 -2.33 5.94 10.67
#